data_AF-A0A7J4TQ36-F1
#
_entry.id   AF-A0A7J4TQ36-F1
#
_cell.length_a   1.000
_cell.length_b   1.000
_cell.length_c   1.000
_cell.angle_alpha   90.00
_cell.angle_beta   90.00
_cell.angle_gamma   90.00
#
_symmetry.space_group_name_H-M   'P 1'
#
loop_
_entity.id
_entity.type
_entity.pdbx_description
1 polymer ?
#
loop_
_entity_poly.entity_id
_entity_poly.type
_entity_poly.pdbx_seq_one_letter_code
_entity_poly.pdbx_strand_id
1 'polypeptide(L)'
;GCPWTVCMYLLSGGTGDKDFHNARAKVYSQPEAAHNLFQTMAEALGDLLADQVLHGGADAVQLFDTWAGLLSVNDYRTFAMPA
;
A
#
# COMPACT_ATOMS: atom_id res chain seq x y z
N GLY A 1 -2.42 -6.13 -4.05
CA GLY A 1 -1.40 -5.07 -4.24
C GLY A 1 -0.83 -4.72 -2.88
N CYS A 2 0.37 -4.15 -2.80
CA CYS A 2 0.96 -3.75 -1.52
C CYS A 2 0.20 -2.57 -0.87
N PRO A 3 0.29 -2.39 0.46
CA PRO A 3 -0.41 -1.33 1.18
C PRO A 3 -0.21 0.06 0.59
N TRP A 4 1.05 0.42 0.29
CA TRP A 4 1.39 1.69 -0.38
C TRP A 4 0.57 1.89 -1.66
N THR A 5 0.67 0.94 -2.60
CA THR A 5 0.00 0.99 -3.89
C THR A 5 -1.53 1.08 -3.76
N VAL A 6 -2.14 0.31 -2.85
CA VAL A 6 -3.59 0.33 -2.64
C VAL A 6 -4.03 1.67 -2.05
N CYS A 7 -3.34 2.15 -1.02
CA CYS A 7 -3.67 3.42 -0.37
C CYS A 7 -3.49 4.63 -1.30
N MET A 8 -2.55 4.59 -2.25
CA MET A 8 -2.43 5.65 -3.27
C MET A 8 -3.71 5.81 -4.08
N TYR A 9 -4.31 4.71 -4.55
CA TYR A 9 -5.59 4.77 -5.25
C TYR A 9 -6.72 5.28 -4.35
N LEU A 10 -6.80 4.82 -3.10
CA LEU A 10 -7.86 5.21 -2.17
C LEU A 10 -7.77 6.71 -1.80
N LEU A 11 -6.57 7.20 -1.48
CA LEU A 11 -6.35 8.60 -1.10
C LEU A 11 -6.54 9.57 -2.27
N SER A 12 -6.27 9.13 -3.50
CA SER A 12 -6.49 9.91 -4.73
C SER A 12 -7.89 9.77 -5.32
N GLY A 13 -8.73 8.84 -4.80
CA GLY A 13 -10.06 8.58 -5.35
C GLY A 13 -10.05 7.95 -6.75
N GLY A 14 -8.98 7.22 -7.11
CA GLY A 14 -8.81 6.57 -8.41
C GLY A 14 -7.47 6.87 -9.09
N THR A 15 -7.41 6.66 -10.41
CA THR A 15 -6.17 6.72 -11.22
C THR A 15 -6.01 8.05 -11.99
N GLY A 16 -6.72 9.11 -11.58
CA GLY A 16 -6.73 10.39 -12.30
C GLY A 16 -5.44 11.21 -12.17
N ASP A 17 -4.60 10.89 -11.18
CA ASP A 17 -3.30 11.52 -10.93
C ASP A 17 -2.19 10.49 -11.18
N LYS A 18 -1.26 10.82 -12.09
CA LYS A 18 -0.19 9.92 -12.51
C LYS A 18 0.84 9.67 -11.41
N ASP A 19 1.09 10.66 -10.56
CA ASP A 19 2.16 10.62 -9.55
C ASP A 19 1.63 10.75 -8.11
N PHE A 20 0.30 10.73 -7.95
CA PHE A 20 -0.38 10.77 -6.67
C PHE A 20 0.08 11.93 -5.79
N HIS A 21 0.35 13.10 -6.38
CA HIS A 21 0.99 14.23 -5.70
C HIS A 21 0.26 14.62 -4.42
N ASN A 22 -1.06 14.77 -4.49
CA ASN A 22 -1.89 15.15 -3.35
C ASN A 22 -1.97 14.04 -2.28
N ALA A 23 -2.03 12.78 -2.69
CA ALA A 23 -2.05 11.65 -1.75
C ALA A 23 -0.70 11.52 -1.03
N ARG A 24 0.42 11.63 -1.76
CA ARG A 24 1.76 11.64 -1.16
C ARG A 24 1.97 12.82 -0.22
N ALA A 25 1.47 14.01 -0.58
CA ALA A 25 1.51 15.17 0.31
C ALA A 25 0.74 14.93 1.62
N LYS A 26 -0.40 14.22 1.58
CA LYS A 26 -1.13 13.82 2.80
C LYS A 26 -0.31 12.84 3.65
N VAL A 27 0.31 11.84 3.02
CA VAL A 27 1.18 10.87 3.72
C VAL A 27 2.32 11.58 4.43
N TYR A 28 3.04 12.47 3.74
CA TYR A 28 4.21 13.15 4.30
C TYR A 28 3.84 14.22 5.34
N SER A 29 2.66 14.82 5.24
CA SER A 29 2.21 15.80 6.24
C SER A 29 1.70 15.16 7.54
N GLN A 30 1.33 13.87 7.52
CA GLN A 30 0.79 13.14 8.68
C GLN A 30 1.40 11.73 8.76
N PRO A 31 2.70 11.60 9.03
CA PRO A 31 3.40 10.32 8.95
C PRO A 31 2.84 9.26 9.89
N GLU A 32 2.52 9.60 11.14
CA GLU A 32 1.96 8.65 12.11
C GLU A 32 0.60 8.10 11.65
N ALA A 33 -0.28 8.97 11.14
CA ALA A 33 -1.57 8.55 10.60
C ALA A 33 -1.39 7.68 9.35
N ALA A 34 -0.41 8.00 8.51
CA ALA A 34 -0.08 7.20 7.34
C ALA A 34 0.46 5.81 7.72
N HIS A 35 1.33 5.72 8.72
CA HIS A 35 1.80 4.45 9.26
C HIS A 35 0.65 3.59 9.76
N ASN A 36 -0.25 4.16 10.57
CA ASN A 36 -1.41 3.45 11.07
C ASN A 36 -2.31 2.96 9.92
N LEU A 37 -2.57 3.82 8.93
CA LEU A 37 -3.34 3.45 7.74
C LEU A 37 -2.70 2.29 6.98
N PHE A 38 -1.39 2.35 6.73
CA PHE A 38 -0.67 1.32 5.98
C PHE A 38 -0.63 -0.01 6.74
N GLN A 39 -0.46 0.01 8.06
CA GLN A 39 -0.50 -1.19 8.90
C GLN A 39 -1.89 -1.84 8.89
N THR A 40 -2.97 -1.06 9.06
CA THR A 40 -4.34 -1.61 8.95
C THR A 40 -4.61 -2.19 7.56
N MET A 41 -4.10 -1.55 6.51
CA MET A 41 -4.21 -2.08 5.15
C MET A 41 -3.38 -3.36 4.96
N ALA A 42 -2.21 -3.46 5.59
CA ALA A 42 -1.37 -4.66 5.58
C ALA A 42 -2.09 -5.85 6.20
N GLU A 43 -2.70 -5.67 7.37
CA GLU A 43 -3.49 -6.70 8.04
C GLU A 43 -4.62 -7.19 7.14
N ALA A 44 -5.44 -6.27 6.61
CA ALA A 44 -6.56 -6.61 5.74
C ALA A 44 -6.13 -7.34 4.45
N LEU A 45 -5.03 -6.92 3.84
CA LEU A 45 -4.48 -7.57 2.65
C LEU A 45 -3.88 -8.93 2.99
N GLY A 46 -3.21 -9.05 4.14
CA GLY A 46 -2.66 -10.31 4.65
C GLY A 46 -3.74 -11.35 4.84
N ASP A 47 -4.83 -11.00 5.50
CA ASP A 47 -6.00 -11.88 5.69
C ASP A 47 -6.60 -12.29 4.35
N LEU A 48 -6.76 -11.34 3.42
CA LEU A 48 -7.27 -11.64 2.07
C LEU A 48 -6.39 -12.63 1.31
N LEU A 49 -5.06 -12.47 1.38
CA LEU A 49 -4.13 -13.38 0.72
C LEU A 49 -4.09 -14.75 1.39
N ALA A 50 -4.17 -14.80 2.72
CA ALA A 50 -4.30 -16.05 3.46
C ALA A 50 -5.57 -16.80 3.05
N ASP A 51 -6.71 -16.10 2.92
CA ASP A 51 -7.96 -16.70 2.46
C ASP A 51 -7.87 -17.25 1.03
N GLN A 52 -7.17 -16.57 0.13
CA GLN A 52 -6.95 -17.09 -1.22
C GLN A 52 -6.20 -18.43 -1.21
N VAL A 53 -5.28 -18.62 -0.27
CA VAL A 53 -4.54 -19.89 -0.12
C VAL A 53 -5.39 -20.93 0.59
N LEU A 54 -5.89 -20.61 1.79
CA LEU A 54 -6.56 -21.56 2.69
C LEU A 54 -7.93 -22.01 2.18
N HIS A 55 -8.67 -21.10 1.54
CA HIS A 55 -10.04 -21.33 1.12
C HIS A 55 -10.20 -21.27 -0.41
N GLY A 56 -9.37 -20.47 -1.08
CA GLY A 56 -9.38 -20.32 -2.54
C GLY A 56 -8.56 -21.36 -3.31
N GLY A 57 -7.70 -22.12 -2.63
CA GLY A 57 -6.86 -23.14 -3.25
C GLY A 57 -5.69 -22.59 -4.07
N ALA A 58 -5.27 -21.34 -3.84
CA ALA A 58 -4.11 -20.77 -4.51
C ALA A 58 -2.80 -21.40 -3.98
N ASP A 59 -2.00 -21.99 -4.88
CA ASP A 59 -0.67 -22.53 -4.54
C ASP A 59 0.37 -21.45 -4.25
N ALA A 60 0.16 -20.25 -4.80
CA ALA A 60 1.01 -19.08 -4.60
C ALA A 60 0.18 -17.80 -4.72
N VAL A 61 0.61 -16.76 -4.03
CA VAL A 61 0.05 -15.42 -4.11
C VAL A 61 1.12 -14.40 -4.48
N GLN A 62 0.72 -13.36 -5.20
CA GLN A 62 1.62 -12.31 -5.64
C GLN A 62 1.18 -10.95 -5.11
N LEU A 63 2.11 -10.24 -4.51
CA LEU A 63 1.98 -8.84 -4.17
C LEU A 63 2.51 -7.97 -5.30
N PHE A 64 1.71 -6.98 -5.69
CA PHE A 64 2.07 -5.97 -6.68
C PHE A 64 2.28 -4.63 -5.98
N ASP A 65 3.51 -4.12 -6.00
CA ASP A 65 3.82 -2.77 -5.55
C ASP A 65 4.11 -1.84 -6.73
N THR A 66 3.06 -1.62 -7.54
CA THR A 66 3.13 -0.85 -8.79
C THR A 66 3.74 0.53 -8.62
N TRP A 67 3.51 1.18 -7.46
CA TRP A 67 3.91 2.56 -7.22
C TRP A 67 5.11 2.72 -6.28
N ALA A 68 5.82 1.64 -5.96
CA ALA A 68 7.07 1.72 -5.18
C ALA A 68 8.10 2.65 -5.82
N GLY A 69 8.13 2.71 -7.16
CA GLY A 69 9.05 3.55 -7.92
C GLY A 69 8.87 5.07 -7.71
N LEU A 70 7.77 5.50 -7.07
CA LEU A 70 7.56 6.90 -6.71
C LEU A 70 8.22 7.31 -5.38
N LEU A 71 8.79 6.35 -4.65
CA LEU A 71 9.43 6.57 -3.35
C LEU A 71 10.95 6.66 -3.49
N SER A 72 11.57 7.54 -2.69
CA SER A 72 13.00 7.43 -2.45
C SER A 72 13.30 6.16 -1.65
N VAL A 73 14.55 5.71 -1.62
CA VAL A 73 14.96 4.55 -0.80
C VAL A 73 14.63 4.75 0.69
N ASN A 74 14.74 5.99 1.17
CA ASN A 74 14.42 6.31 2.56
C ASN A 74 12.91 6.26 2.82
N ASP A 75 12.12 6.82 1.91
CA ASP A 75 10.66 6.83 2.05
C ASP A 75 10.08 5.42 1.91
N TYR A 76 10.67 4.60 1.02
CA TYR A 76 10.31 3.19 0.91
C TYR A 76 10.50 2.45 2.23
N ARG A 77 11.67 2.60 2.88
CA ARG A 77 11.94 2.00 4.19
C ARG A 77 11.04 2.54 5.30
N THR A 78 10.63 3.79 5.19
CA THR A 78 9.80 4.45 6.21
C THR A 78 8.34 4.06 6.08
N PHE A 79 7.78 4.07 4.87
CA PHE A 79 6.34 4.01 4.66
C PHE A 79 5.85 2.71 4.02
N ALA A 80 6.63 2.13 3.08
CA ALA A 80 6.18 0.98 2.30
C ALA A 80 6.67 -0.35 2.88
N MET A 81 7.97 -0.48 3.16
CA MET A 81 8.59 -1.72 3.64
C MET A 81 8.03 -2.26 4.98
N PRO A 82 7.66 -1.42 5.97
CA PRO A 82 7.15 -1.94 7.24
C PRO A 82 5.74 -2.52 7.16
N ALA A 83 4.99 -2.24 6.09
CA ALA A 83 3.60 -2.64 5.89
C ALA A 83 3.51 -3.79 4.89
#